data_AF-A0A7L1TL31-F1
#
_entry.id   AF-A0A7L1TL31-F1
#
_cell.length_a   1.000
_cell.length_b   1.000
_cell.length_c   1.000
_cell.angle_alpha   90.00
_cell.angle_beta   90.00
_cell.angle_gamma   90.00
#
_symmetry.space_group_name_H-M   'P 1'
#
loop_
_entity.id
_entity.type
_entity.pdbx_description
1 polymer ?
#
loop_
_entity_poly.entity_id
_entity_poly.type
_entity_poly.pdbx_seq_one_letter_code
_entity_poly.pdbx_strand_id
1 'polypeptide(L)'
;QEVNIEFEAHSISDNDYNGIKKLLQQLFLKAPVNTGELTDILIQQNHIGSIIKQAEVQEDSSDNEDDDDEVFGFISCLNLTERKGTQCAEQIKELLLSQCEQSCEQRVLEQLRKLLNDSTKPVGLILSERFINVPPQIALPMHQQLQKELAEAQRTNKPCGKCHYYLLISKTFTEAKKSNSKRKEGRNQSKEELMFANAEEEFFHEKALLKFNYSVQGESDTCLGGRWSFDDVPMKPLRTVIVVPADGIHGIMDKLKDYLS
;
A
#
# COMPACT_ATOMS: atom_id res chain seq x y z
N GLN A 1 32.84 -7.79 -7.15
CA GLN A 1 32.67 -6.67 -6.22
C GLN A 1 31.18 -6.59 -5.98
N GLU A 2 30.71 -6.90 -4.77
CA GLU A 2 29.29 -6.78 -4.43
C GLU A 2 29.02 -5.28 -4.21
N VAL A 3 28.20 -4.68 -5.07
CA VAL A 3 27.73 -3.31 -4.87
C VAL A 3 26.64 -3.40 -3.80
N ASN A 4 27.00 -3.03 -2.57
CA ASN A 4 26.02 -2.88 -1.50
C ASN A 4 25.29 -1.56 -1.72
N ILE A 5 24.05 -1.66 -2.22
CA ILE A 5 23.14 -0.52 -2.33
C ILE A 5 22.46 -0.36 -0.97
N GLU A 6 22.72 0.75 -0.29
CA GLU A 6 22.02 1.12 0.94
C GLU A 6 20.83 2.04 0.62
N PHE A 7 19.72 1.86 1.32
CA PHE A 7 18.51 2.66 1.16
C PHE A 7 18.26 3.45 2.44
N GLU A 8 17.97 4.74 2.29
CA GLU A 8 17.72 5.66 3.39
C GLU A 8 16.31 6.27 3.29
N ALA A 9 15.74 6.56 4.46
CA ALA A 9 14.45 7.22 4.56
C ALA A 9 14.63 8.72 4.77
N HIS A 10 13.98 9.54 3.93
CA HIS A 10 14.01 11.00 4.00
C HIS A 10 12.61 11.57 4.15
N SER A 11 12.49 12.77 4.72
CA SER A 11 11.22 13.49 4.76
C SER A 11 10.74 13.82 3.34
N ILE A 12 9.42 13.83 3.15
CA ILE A 12 8.79 14.19 1.87
C ILE A 12 9.06 15.68 1.55
N SER A 13 9.38 15.96 0.30
CA SER A 13 9.61 17.30 -0.24
C SER A 13 8.94 17.51 -1.61
N ASP A 14 8.93 18.75 -2.09
CA ASP A 14 8.36 19.09 -3.40
C ASP A 14 9.08 18.39 -4.56
N ASN A 15 10.39 18.14 -4.43
CA ASN A 15 11.20 17.46 -5.45
C ASN A 15 10.74 16.00 -5.67
N ASP A 16 10.08 15.41 -4.68
CA ASP A 16 9.69 14.00 -4.68
C ASP A 16 8.36 13.73 -5.41
N TYR A 17 7.72 14.77 -5.95
CA TYR A 17 6.40 14.70 -6.60
C TYR A 17 6.32 13.62 -7.67
N ASN A 18 7.27 13.60 -8.61
CA ASN A 18 7.22 12.66 -9.73
C ASN A 18 7.37 11.20 -9.25
N GLY A 19 8.24 10.96 -8.27
CA GLY A 19 8.48 9.65 -7.69
C GLY A 19 7.27 9.10 -6.93
N ILE A 20 6.68 9.90 -6.05
CA ILE A 20 5.47 9.54 -5.30
C ILE A 20 4.30 9.30 -6.26
N LYS A 21 4.09 10.18 -7.24
CA LYS A 21 3.03 10.04 -8.24
C LYS A 21 3.16 8.76 -9.06
N LYS A 22 4.38 8.41 -9.48
CA LYS A 22 4.67 7.15 -10.21
C LYS A 22 4.29 5.93 -9.37
N LEU A 23 4.63 5.90 -8.09
CA LEU A 23 4.27 4.80 -7.17
C LEU A 23 2.75 4.72 -6.95
N LEU A 24 2.07 5.86 -6.79
CA LEU A 24 0.60 5.92 -6.70
C LEU A 24 -0.09 5.43 -7.97
N GLN A 25 0.44 5.77 -9.16
CA GLN A 25 -0.07 5.25 -10.43
C GLN A 25 0.08 3.73 -10.54
N GLN A 26 1.14 3.14 -9.98
CA GLN A 26 1.28 1.68 -9.92
C GLN A 26 0.28 1.03 -8.95
N LEU A 27 -0.06 1.71 -7.86
CA LEU A 27 -1.07 1.24 -6.92
C LEU A 27 -2.48 1.26 -7.55
N PHE A 28 -2.88 2.39 -8.13
CA PHE A 28 -4.23 2.62 -8.66
C PHE A 28 -4.41 2.19 -10.13
N LEU A 29 -3.35 1.96 -10.89
CA LEU A 29 -3.39 1.53 -12.30
C LEU A 29 -4.33 2.41 -13.15
N LYS A 30 -5.39 1.83 -13.72
CA LYS A 30 -6.37 2.51 -14.58
C LYS A 30 -7.57 3.03 -13.78
N ALA A 31 -7.58 2.89 -12.46
CA ALA A 31 -8.65 3.40 -11.61
C ALA A 31 -8.75 4.94 -11.71
N PRO A 32 -9.96 5.50 -11.65
CA PRO A 32 -10.21 6.93 -11.82
C PRO A 32 -9.88 7.73 -10.55
N VAL A 33 -8.64 7.61 -10.05
CA VAL A 33 -8.14 8.36 -8.88
C VAL A 33 -7.19 9.45 -9.36
N ASN A 34 -7.43 10.69 -8.95
CA ASN A 34 -6.54 11.83 -9.23
C ASN A 34 -5.25 11.70 -8.40
N THR A 35 -4.30 10.92 -8.90
CA THR A 35 -2.99 10.70 -8.27
C THR A 35 -2.15 11.97 -8.21
N GLY A 36 -2.41 12.96 -9.08
CA GLY A 36 -1.75 14.26 -9.01
C GLY A 36 -2.16 15.03 -7.74
N GLU A 37 -3.46 15.25 -7.55
CA GLU A 37 -3.98 15.93 -6.36
C GLU A 37 -3.64 15.15 -5.08
N LEU A 38 -3.69 13.81 -5.13
CA LEU A 38 -3.26 12.98 -4.02
C LEU A 38 -1.79 13.26 -3.65
N THR A 39 -0.90 13.29 -4.64
CA THR A 39 0.53 13.59 -4.42
C THR A 39 0.72 14.98 -3.82
N ASP A 40 0.04 15.99 -4.36
CA ASP A 40 0.09 17.37 -3.85
C ASP A 40 -0.30 17.42 -2.36
N ILE A 41 -1.37 16.72 -1.97
CA ILE A 41 -1.83 16.68 -0.58
C ILE A 41 -0.81 16.00 0.33
N LEU A 42 -0.17 14.92 -0.12
CA LEU A 42 0.84 14.21 0.67
C LEU A 42 2.08 15.09 0.90
N ILE A 43 2.54 15.83 -0.12
CA ILE A 43 3.67 16.76 0.00
C ILE A 43 3.33 17.95 0.89
N GLN A 44 2.15 18.55 0.73
CA GLN A 44 1.67 19.61 1.62
C GLN A 44 1.53 19.16 3.08
N GLN A 45 1.47 17.85 3.31
CA GLN A 45 1.42 17.21 4.62
C GLN A 45 2.73 16.45 4.94
N ASN A 46 3.88 17.02 4.54
CA ASN A 46 5.20 16.42 4.72
C ASN A 46 5.61 16.12 6.18
N HIS A 47 4.83 16.54 7.18
CA HIS A 47 5.02 16.12 8.57
C HIS A 47 4.56 14.69 8.84
N ILE A 48 3.94 14.01 7.88
CA ILE A 48 3.51 12.60 7.94
C ILE A 48 4.08 11.84 6.76
N GLY A 49 4.97 10.89 7.04
CA GLY A 49 5.53 9.98 6.06
C GLY A 49 6.94 10.32 5.63
N SER A 50 7.52 9.39 4.88
CA SER A 50 8.89 9.45 4.41
C SER A 50 9.02 8.77 3.05
N ILE A 51 9.97 9.22 2.24
CA ILE A 51 10.39 8.59 1.00
C ILE A 51 11.64 7.72 1.23
N ILE A 52 11.91 6.82 0.30
CA ILE A 52 13.09 5.97 0.26
C ILE A 52 13.93 6.41 -0.94
N LYS A 53 15.19 6.77 -0.69
CA LYS A 53 16.21 7.05 -1.72
C LYS A 53 17.39 6.11 -1.53
N GLN A 54 18.17 5.94 -2.58
CA GLN A 54 19.46 5.26 -2.47
C GLN A 54 20.43 6.19 -1.73
N ALA A 55 21.16 5.67 -0.74
CA ALA A 55 22.20 6.42 -0.07
C ALA A 55 23.27 6.84 -1.10
N GLU A 56 23.67 8.10 -1.09
CA GLU A 56 24.68 8.64 -2.01
C GLU A 56 25.97 7.79 -1.93
N VAL A 57 26.29 7.08 -3.01
CA VAL A 57 27.62 6.53 -3.20
C VAL A 57 28.46 7.70 -3.71
N GLN A 58 29.43 8.17 -2.93
CA GLN A 58 30.41 9.15 -3.36
C GLN A 58 31.29 8.55 -4.46
N GLU A 59 30.78 8.40 -5.69
CA GLU A 59 31.59 8.18 -6.86
C GLU A 59 31.19 9.14 -7.99
N ASP A 60 32.20 9.90 -8.40
CA ASP A 60 32.21 10.94 -9.40
C ASP A 60 31.39 10.60 -10.68
N SER A 61 30.62 11.60 -11.14
CA SER A 61 30.14 11.81 -12.52
C SER A 61 28.70 11.36 -12.85
N SER A 62 27.82 12.32 -13.15
CA SER A 62 27.68 12.83 -14.54
C SER A 62 26.75 14.06 -14.59
N ASP A 63 27.08 15.00 -15.48
CA ASP A 63 26.30 16.21 -15.83
C ASP A 63 24.96 15.89 -16.54
N ASN A 64 24.18 14.94 -16.02
CA ASN A 64 22.82 14.71 -16.46
C ASN A 64 21.88 15.31 -15.41
N GLU A 65 21.40 16.52 -15.67
CA GLU A 65 20.44 17.28 -14.83
C GLU A 65 19.07 16.58 -14.63
N ASP A 66 18.92 15.32 -15.04
CA ASP A 66 17.66 14.56 -15.07
C ASP A 66 17.60 13.35 -14.09
N ASP A 67 18.71 12.98 -13.41
CA ASP A 67 18.79 11.68 -12.67
C ASP A 67 18.86 11.75 -11.12
N ASP A 68 18.92 12.93 -10.50
CA ASP A 68 19.34 13.03 -9.08
C ASP A 68 18.21 13.06 -8.01
N ASP A 69 17.06 12.42 -8.22
CA ASP A 69 16.06 12.26 -7.14
C ASP A 69 15.08 11.07 -7.35
N GLU A 70 15.58 9.89 -7.72
CA GLU A 70 14.71 8.70 -7.84
C GLU A 70 14.18 8.23 -6.46
N VAL A 71 12.86 8.30 -6.30
CA VAL A 71 12.14 7.76 -5.13
C VAL A 71 11.84 6.28 -5.37
N PHE A 72 12.50 5.41 -4.61
CA PHE A 72 12.34 3.94 -4.69
C PHE A 72 11.14 3.43 -3.89
N GLY A 73 10.62 4.25 -2.98
CA GLY A 73 9.45 3.94 -2.18
C GLY A 73 9.01 5.12 -1.33
N PHE A 74 7.83 5.04 -0.75
CA PHE A 74 7.35 6.00 0.23
C PHE A 74 6.34 5.34 1.17
N ILE A 75 6.21 5.94 2.35
CA ILE A 75 5.08 5.70 3.24
C ILE A 75 4.45 7.04 3.61
N SER A 76 3.12 7.13 3.64
CA SER A 76 2.40 8.27 4.20
C SER A 76 0.99 7.86 4.63
N CYS A 77 0.24 8.78 5.24
CA CYS A 77 -1.13 8.57 5.66
C CYS A 77 -2.02 9.74 5.26
N LEU A 78 -3.12 9.45 4.57
CA LEU A 78 -4.17 10.39 4.21
C LEU A 78 -5.42 10.12 5.03
N ASN A 79 -5.85 11.07 5.87
CA ASN A 79 -7.12 10.94 6.58
C ASN A 79 -8.31 11.21 5.62
N LEU A 80 -8.95 10.15 5.15
CA LEU A 80 -10.08 10.20 4.22
C LEU A 80 -11.30 10.92 4.81
N THR A 81 -11.44 10.90 6.13
CA THR A 81 -12.55 11.57 6.82
C THR A 81 -12.31 13.09 6.93
N GLU A 82 -11.08 13.51 7.24
CA GLU A 82 -10.70 14.92 7.29
C GLU A 82 -10.64 15.56 5.89
N ARG A 83 -10.17 14.79 4.89
CA ARG A 83 -10.05 15.25 3.49
C ARG A 83 -11.32 15.02 2.66
N LYS A 84 -12.45 14.76 3.32
CA LYS A 84 -13.75 14.63 2.65
C LYS A 84 -14.02 15.88 1.78
N GLY A 85 -14.44 15.65 0.54
CA GLY A 85 -14.70 16.71 -0.45
C GLY A 85 -13.52 17.07 -1.34
N THR A 86 -12.30 16.57 -1.10
CA THR A 86 -11.24 16.62 -2.13
C THR A 86 -11.49 15.55 -3.19
N GLN A 87 -11.06 15.81 -4.42
CA GLN A 87 -11.40 14.95 -5.55
C GLN A 87 -10.85 13.52 -5.37
N CYS A 88 -9.57 13.39 -5.00
CA CYS A 88 -8.91 12.11 -4.78
C CYS A 88 -9.52 11.31 -3.63
N ALA A 89 -9.93 11.97 -2.53
CA ALA A 89 -10.51 11.27 -1.38
C ALA A 89 -11.88 10.69 -1.72
N GLU A 90 -12.73 11.44 -2.43
CA GLU A 90 -14.03 10.94 -2.89
C GLU A 90 -13.85 9.83 -3.94
N GLN A 91 -12.92 9.98 -4.89
CA GLN A 91 -12.65 8.95 -5.90
C GLN A 91 -12.11 7.65 -5.28
N ILE A 92 -11.23 7.72 -4.29
CA ILE A 92 -10.75 6.54 -3.56
C ILE A 92 -11.92 5.85 -2.85
N LYS A 93 -12.79 6.63 -2.19
CA LYS A 93 -13.96 6.09 -1.50
C LYS A 93 -14.94 5.41 -2.46
N GLU A 94 -15.23 6.04 -3.59
CA GLU A 94 -16.06 5.49 -4.66
C GLU A 94 -15.46 4.20 -5.24
N LEU A 95 -14.15 4.21 -5.53
CA LEU A 95 -13.41 3.03 -5.98
C LEU A 95 -13.58 1.87 -5.00
N LEU A 96 -13.28 2.09 -3.72
CA LEU A 96 -13.35 1.05 -2.69
C LEU A 96 -14.76 0.47 -2.55
N LEU A 97 -15.80 1.32 -2.57
CA LEU A 97 -17.19 0.88 -2.48
C LEU A 97 -17.62 0.11 -3.73
N SER A 98 -17.29 0.59 -4.94
CA SER A 98 -17.60 -0.08 -6.20
C SER A 98 -16.92 -1.45 -6.31
N GLN A 99 -15.63 -1.52 -5.98
CA GLN A 99 -14.91 -2.80 -5.99
C GLN A 99 -15.44 -3.77 -4.93
N CYS A 100 -15.84 -3.27 -3.76
CA CYS A 100 -16.46 -4.08 -2.71
C CYS A 100 -17.82 -4.62 -3.15
N GLU A 101 -18.66 -3.80 -3.81
CA GLU A 101 -19.96 -4.22 -4.33
C GLU A 101 -19.83 -5.31 -5.40
N GLN A 102 -18.83 -5.21 -6.27
CA GLN A 102 -18.57 -6.20 -7.32
C GLN A 102 -17.96 -7.50 -6.81
N SER A 103 -17.19 -7.45 -5.71
CA SER A 103 -16.35 -8.57 -5.27
C SER A 103 -16.85 -9.27 -4.00
N CYS A 104 -17.78 -8.67 -3.26
CA CYS A 104 -18.16 -9.12 -1.91
C CYS A 104 -19.66 -9.28 -1.72
N GLU A 105 -20.04 -9.91 -0.61
CA GLU A 105 -21.41 -9.92 -0.12
C GLU A 105 -21.86 -8.54 0.37
N GLN A 106 -23.17 -8.29 0.27
CA GLN A 106 -23.81 -7.03 0.69
C GLN A 106 -23.44 -6.59 2.11
N ARG A 107 -23.28 -7.55 3.04
CA ARG A 107 -22.90 -7.27 4.43
C ARG A 107 -21.54 -6.57 4.53
N VAL A 108 -20.56 -6.97 3.72
CA VAL A 108 -19.21 -6.37 3.73
C VAL A 108 -19.27 -4.96 3.17
N LEU A 109 -20.04 -4.76 2.09
CA LEU A 109 -20.27 -3.43 1.51
C LEU A 109 -20.94 -2.49 2.51
N GLU A 110 -21.98 -2.94 3.21
CA GLU A 110 -22.66 -2.14 4.25
C GLU A 110 -21.71 -1.77 5.40
N GLN A 111 -20.86 -2.69 5.84
CA GLN A 111 -19.85 -2.43 6.86
C GLN A 111 -18.83 -1.40 6.39
N LEU A 112 -18.27 -1.56 5.19
CA LEU A 112 -17.31 -0.61 4.60
C LEU A 112 -17.95 0.77 4.43
N ARG A 113 -19.18 0.82 3.91
CA ARG A 113 -19.93 2.06 3.73
C ARG A 113 -20.19 2.75 5.06
N LYS A 114 -20.50 2.01 6.12
CA LYS A 114 -20.67 2.57 7.47
C LYS A 114 -19.35 3.17 7.97
N LEU A 115 -18.23 2.45 7.83
CA LEU A 115 -16.91 2.91 8.27
C LEU A 115 -16.49 4.20 7.56
N LEU A 116 -16.60 4.26 6.23
CA LEU A 116 -16.18 5.42 5.43
C LEU A 116 -17.11 6.64 5.52
N ASN A 117 -18.30 6.50 6.13
CA ASN A 117 -19.27 7.59 6.31
C ASN A 117 -19.40 8.05 7.77
N ASP A 118 -18.80 7.35 8.73
CA ASP A 118 -18.84 7.72 10.14
C ASP A 118 -17.78 8.79 10.45
N SER A 119 -18.20 10.06 10.51
CA SER A 119 -17.31 11.17 10.83
C SER A 119 -16.78 11.15 12.27
N THR A 120 -17.37 10.34 13.16
CA THR A 120 -16.92 10.22 14.56
C THR A 120 -15.74 9.26 14.71
N LYS A 121 -15.50 8.42 13.69
CA LYS A 121 -14.43 7.42 13.65
C LYS A 121 -13.57 7.61 12.38
N PRO A 122 -12.64 8.58 12.38
CA PRO A 122 -11.86 8.90 11.19
C PRO A 122 -11.07 7.71 10.64
N VAL A 123 -10.98 7.62 9.32
CA VAL A 123 -10.26 6.55 8.61
C VAL A 123 -9.02 7.13 7.93
N GLY A 124 -7.84 6.67 8.35
CA GLY A 124 -6.56 6.98 7.71
C GLY A 124 -6.22 5.95 6.64
N LEU A 125 -6.04 6.37 5.39
CA LEU A 125 -5.48 5.55 4.33
C LEU A 125 -3.95 5.59 4.45
N ILE A 126 -3.35 4.46 4.83
CA ILE A 126 -1.90 4.29 4.78
C ILE A 126 -1.54 3.88 3.35
N LEU A 127 -0.63 4.65 2.76
CA LEU A 127 -0.05 4.39 1.45
C LEU A 127 1.40 3.99 1.71
N SER A 128 1.74 2.72 1.48
CA SER A 128 3.08 2.18 1.67
C SER A 128 3.47 1.42 0.41
N GLU A 129 4.27 2.05 -0.43
CA GLU A 129 4.67 1.51 -1.73
C GLU A 129 6.18 1.58 -1.88
N ARG A 130 6.77 0.52 -2.39
CA ARG A 130 8.19 0.46 -2.72
C ARG A 130 8.43 -0.44 -3.91
N PHE A 131 9.54 -0.25 -4.59
CA PHE A 131 9.97 -1.19 -5.61
C PHE A 131 10.38 -2.53 -5.00
N ILE A 132 10.23 -3.60 -5.77
CA ILE A 132 10.49 -4.99 -5.33
C ILE A 132 11.95 -5.24 -4.92
N ASN A 133 12.88 -4.42 -5.41
CA ASN A 133 14.30 -4.49 -5.08
C ASN A 133 14.63 -3.81 -3.73
N VAL A 134 13.70 -3.07 -3.14
CA VAL A 134 13.91 -2.44 -1.83
C VAL A 134 13.73 -3.49 -0.72
N PRO A 135 14.73 -3.70 0.16
CA PRO A 135 14.70 -4.75 1.16
C PRO A 135 13.54 -4.61 2.16
N PRO A 136 12.89 -5.71 2.59
CA PRO A 136 11.77 -5.66 3.54
C PRO A 136 12.16 -5.11 4.94
N GLN A 137 13.45 -5.13 5.30
CA GLN A 137 13.95 -4.62 6.57
C GLN A 137 13.66 -3.13 6.78
N ILE A 138 13.49 -2.35 5.70
CA ILE A 138 13.17 -0.92 5.79
C ILE A 138 11.73 -0.66 6.26
N ALA A 139 10.83 -1.64 6.09
CA ALA A 139 9.40 -1.45 6.37
C ALA A 139 9.14 -1.14 7.86
N LEU A 140 9.79 -1.86 8.77
CA LEU A 140 9.60 -1.67 10.21
C LEU A 140 10.00 -0.26 10.69
N PRO A 141 11.22 0.26 10.44
CA PRO A 141 11.58 1.61 10.87
C PRO A 141 10.67 2.68 10.22
N MET A 142 10.26 2.50 8.96
CA MET A 142 9.32 3.41 8.30
C MET A 142 7.95 3.45 8.98
N HIS A 143 7.37 2.30 9.29
CA HIS A 143 6.09 2.26 10.01
C HIS A 143 6.20 2.81 11.43
N GLN A 144 7.29 2.52 12.16
CA GLN A 144 7.52 3.07 13.49
C GLN A 144 7.66 4.59 13.47
N GLN A 145 8.35 5.12 12.46
CA GLN A 145 8.50 6.57 12.27
C GLN A 145 7.15 7.22 11.94
N LEU A 146 6.37 6.64 11.03
CA LEU A 146 5.02 7.09 10.71
C LEU A 146 4.12 7.14 11.95
N GLN A 147 4.18 6.14 12.83
CA GLN A 147 3.41 6.13 14.08
C GLN A 147 3.78 7.30 15.01
N LYS A 148 5.09 7.61 15.14
CA LYS A 148 5.55 8.75 15.95
C LYS A 148 5.04 10.07 15.37
N GLU A 149 5.10 10.23 14.07
CA GLU A 149 4.62 11.41 13.34
C GLU A 149 3.11 11.60 13.49
N LEU A 150 2.32 10.51 13.38
CA LEU A 150 0.88 10.55 13.61
C LEU A 150 0.54 10.93 15.06
N ALA A 151 1.27 10.37 16.04
CA ALA A 151 1.10 10.74 17.45
C ALA A 151 1.47 12.20 17.72
N GLU A 152 2.53 12.70 17.09
CA GLU A 152 2.95 14.10 17.18
C GLU A 152 1.95 15.04 16.52
N ALA A 153 1.41 14.66 15.36
CA ALA A 153 0.33 15.40 14.70
C ALA A 153 -0.93 15.43 15.58
N GLN A 154 -1.27 14.34 16.28
CA GLN A 154 -2.35 14.33 17.27
C GLN A 154 -2.09 15.33 18.39
N ARG A 155 -0.89 15.30 18.97
CA ARG A 155 -0.49 16.14 20.09
C ARG A 155 -0.48 17.63 19.73
N THR A 156 -0.14 17.95 18.48
CA THR A 156 -0.04 19.32 17.97
C THR A 156 -1.27 19.80 17.19
N ASN A 157 -2.34 18.99 17.13
CA ASN A 157 -3.55 19.25 16.34
C ASN A 157 -3.27 19.54 14.85
N LYS A 158 -2.24 18.90 14.28
CA LYS A 158 -1.98 18.92 12.84
C LYS A 158 -2.88 17.92 12.10
N PRO A 159 -3.08 18.11 10.79
CA PRO A 159 -3.83 17.15 9.96
C PRO A 159 -3.30 15.72 10.09
N CYS A 160 -4.21 14.74 9.94
CA CYS A 160 -3.99 13.30 10.11
C CYS A 160 -3.70 12.82 11.54
N GLY A 161 -3.72 13.70 12.54
CA GLY A 161 -3.40 13.34 13.92
C GLY A 161 -4.37 12.35 14.57
N LYS A 162 -5.61 12.19 14.11
CA LYS A 162 -6.57 11.28 14.75
C LYS A 162 -7.21 10.32 13.74
N CYS A 163 -6.84 9.05 13.83
CA CYS A 163 -7.47 7.95 13.09
C CYS A 163 -8.01 6.90 14.06
N HIS A 164 -9.22 6.42 13.82
CA HIS A 164 -9.81 5.29 14.57
C HIS A 164 -9.58 3.96 13.83
N TYR A 165 -9.51 4.01 12.51
CA TYR A 165 -9.15 2.89 11.66
C TYR A 165 -8.05 3.30 10.68
N TYR A 166 -7.21 2.34 10.32
CA TYR A 166 -6.32 2.45 9.18
C TYR A 166 -6.78 1.55 8.05
N LEU A 167 -6.75 2.06 6.83
CA LEU A 167 -7.06 1.35 5.60
C LEU A 167 -5.78 1.21 4.77
N LEU A 168 -5.54 0.04 4.22
CA LEU A 168 -4.45 -0.26 3.29
C LEU A 168 -5.03 -0.85 2.00
N ILE A 169 -4.34 -0.63 0.88
CA ILE A 169 -4.61 -1.29 -0.40
C ILE A 169 -3.32 -2.01 -0.80
N SER A 170 -3.26 -3.30 -0.51
CA SER A 170 -2.05 -4.11 -0.67
C SER A 170 -2.01 -4.80 -2.03
N LYS A 171 -0.83 -4.84 -2.67
CA LYS A 171 -0.60 -5.60 -3.89
C LYS A 171 -0.45 -7.08 -3.53
N THR A 172 -1.32 -7.92 -4.07
CA THR A 172 -1.36 -9.35 -3.74
C THR A 172 -1.51 -10.20 -4.99
N PHE A 173 -1.16 -11.48 -4.88
CA PHE A 173 -1.18 -12.44 -5.98
C PHE A 173 -1.79 -13.77 -5.52
N THR A 174 -2.48 -14.44 -6.44
CA THR A 174 -2.96 -15.81 -6.26
C THR A 174 -2.62 -16.63 -7.49
N GLU A 175 -2.26 -17.90 -7.33
CA GLU A 175 -2.07 -18.81 -8.47
C GLU A 175 -3.35 -18.94 -9.31
N ALA A 176 -3.25 -18.78 -10.64
CA ALA A 176 -4.39 -19.05 -11.51
C ALA A 176 -4.66 -20.56 -11.60
N LYS A 177 -5.89 -20.98 -11.32
CA LYS A 177 -6.30 -22.38 -11.53
C LYS A 177 -6.06 -22.79 -12.99
N LYS A 178 -5.28 -23.85 -13.23
CA LYS A 178 -5.24 -24.52 -14.54
C LYS A 178 -6.66 -25.05 -14.81
N SER A 179 -7.35 -24.53 -15.83
CA SER A 179 -8.72 -24.91 -16.21
C SER A 179 -8.87 -26.34 -16.75
N ASN A 180 -7.83 -27.16 -16.67
CA ASN A 180 -7.81 -28.54 -17.17
C ASN A 180 -7.45 -29.53 -16.05
N SER A 181 -8.44 -29.98 -15.28
CA SER A 181 -8.49 -31.37 -14.85
C SER A 181 -9.92 -31.82 -14.55
N LYS A 182 -10.47 -32.60 -15.48
CA LYS A 182 -11.56 -33.52 -15.18
C LYS A 182 -11.04 -34.53 -14.15
N ARG A 183 -11.80 -34.70 -13.06
CA ARG A 183 -11.78 -35.81 -12.07
C ARG A 183 -10.58 -35.87 -11.11
N LYS A 184 -10.84 -35.57 -9.84
CA LYS A 184 -10.88 -36.58 -8.76
C LYS A 184 -11.54 -35.99 -7.51
N GLU A 185 -12.65 -36.60 -7.10
CA GLU A 185 -13.22 -36.46 -5.77
C GLU A 185 -12.17 -36.89 -4.74
N GLY A 186 -11.88 -36.04 -3.76
CA GLY A 186 -10.96 -36.38 -2.68
C GLY A 186 -10.28 -35.17 -2.03
N ARG A 187 -11.02 -34.47 -1.17
CA ARG A 187 -10.52 -33.94 0.12
C ARG A 187 -9.17 -33.19 0.10
N ASN A 188 -9.19 -31.97 -0.41
CA ASN A 188 -8.69 -30.77 0.26
C ASN A 188 -9.02 -29.60 -0.67
N GLN A 189 -9.90 -28.70 -0.25
CA GLN A 189 -10.00 -27.39 -0.90
C GLN A 189 -8.60 -26.78 -0.79
N SER A 190 -7.84 -26.76 -1.89
CA SER A 190 -6.64 -25.95 -1.98
C SER A 190 -7.08 -24.51 -1.73
N LYS A 191 -6.91 -24.04 -0.49
CA LYS A 191 -7.05 -22.64 -0.15
C LYS A 191 -6.18 -21.90 -1.16
N GLU A 192 -6.78 -21.01 -1.94
CA GLU A 192 -6.00 -20.09 -2.78
C GLU A 192 -5.08 -19.34 -1.82
N GLU A 193 -3.78 -19.61 -1.90
CA GLU A 193 -2.79 -18.97 -1.05
C GLU A 193 -2.57 -17.55 -1.57
N LEU A 194 -2.90 -16.57 -0.73
CA LEU A 194 -2.78 -15.16 -1.05
C LEU A 194 -1.37 -14.72 -0.70
N MET A 195 -0.57 -14.41 -1.72
CA MET A 195 0.79 -13.90 -1.54
C MET A 195 0.79 -12.38 -1.55
N PHE A 196 1.55 -11.77 -0.64
CA PHE A 196 1.72 -10.32 -0.56
C PHE A 196 2.99 -9.88 -1.29
N ALA A 197 2.91 -8.77 -2.04
CA ALA A 197 4.09 -8.15 -2.62
C ALA A 197 5.05 -7.65 -1.52
N ASN A 198 4.45 -7.09 -0.47
CA ASN A 198 5.14 -6.60 0.72
C ASN A 198 4.77 -7.51 1.91
N ALA A 199 5.72 -8.33 2.37
CA ALA A 199 5.46 -9.36 3.39
C ALA A 199 4.89 -8.79 4.69
N GLU A 200 5.26 -7.56 5.07
CA GLU A 200 4.76 -6.93 6.29
C GLU A 200 3.25 -6.66 6.27
N GLU A 201 2.64 -6.54 5.09
CA GLU A 201 1.21 -6.29 4.94
C GLU A 201 0.37 -7.53 5.34
N GLU A 202 0.98 -8.72 5.37
CA GLU A 202 0.33 -9.93 5.87
C GLU A 202 -0.07 -9.79 7.34
N PHE A 203 0.77 -9.14 8.16
CA PHE A 203 0.46 -8.92 9.58
C PHE A 203 -0.74 -7.97 9.78
N PHE A 204 -0.92 -6.99 8.88
CA PHE A 204 -2.11 -6.15 8.84
C PHE A 204 -3.33 -6.98 8.44
N HIS A 205 -3.19 -7.82 7.41
CA HIS A 205 -4.25 -8.70 6.92
C HIS A 205 -4.75 -9.70 7.98
N GLU A 206 -3.86 -10.22 8.84
CA GLU A 206 -4.23 -11.10 9.96
C GLU A 206 -5.08 -10.40 11.03
N LYS A 207 -4.82 -9.11 11.27
CA LYS A 207 -5.49 -8.29 12.29
C LYS A 207 -6.67 -7.48 11.73
N ALA A 208 -7.01 -7.68 10.47
CA ALA A 208 -8.07 -6.95 9.78
C ALA A 208 -9.43 -7.13 10.45
N LEU A 209 -10.11 -6.00 10.69
CA LEU A 209 -11.55 -5.96 11.01
C LEU A 209 -12.40 -6.28 9.78
N LEU A 210 -12.00 -5.73 8.64
CA LEU A 210 -12.65 -5.91 7.35
C LEU A 210 -11.57 -6.06 6.29
N LYS A 211 -11.76 -6.99 5.36
CA LYS A 211 -10.86 -7.19 4.23
C LYS A 211 -11.58 -7.78 3.04
N PHE A 212 -11.16 -7.40 1.85
CA PHE A 212 -11.62 -8.00 0.61
C PHE A 212 -10.62 -7.80 -0.52
N ASN A 213 -10.74 -8.63 -1.56
CA ASN A 213 -9.80 -8.63 -2.67
C ASN A 213 -10.57 -8.33 -3.97
N TYR A 214 -9.97 -7.54 -4.85
CA TYR A 214 -10.49 -7.35 -6.21
C TYR A 214 -9.39 -7.56 -7.24
N SER A 215 -9.78 -8.07 -8.41
CA SER A 215 -8.85 -8.40 -9.49
C SER A 215 -8.50 -7.17 -10.31
N VAL A 216 -7.21 -6.99 -10.61
CA VAL A 216 -6.71 -5.93 -11.51
C VAL A 216 -6.10 -6.49 -12.79
N GLN A 217 -6.31 -7.77 -13.07
CA GLN A 217 -5.76 -8.46 -14.24
C GLN A 217 -6.10 -7.79 -15.59
N GLY A 218 -7.25 -7.12 -15.71
CA GLY A 218 -7.65 -6.37 -16.91
C GLY A 218 -7.01 -4.97 -17.03
N GLU A 219 -6.36 -4.50 -15.97
CA GLU A 219 -5.79 -3.15 -15.88
C GLU A 219 -4.26 -3.16 -15.89
N SER A 220 -3.63 -4.28 -15.52
CA SER A 220 -2.18 -4.45 -15.52
C SER A 220 -1.65 -4.63 -16.94
N ASP A 221 -1.00 -3.59 -17.49
CA ASP A 221 -0.30 -3.66 -18.79
C ASP A 221 1.13 -4.28 -18.68
N THR A 222 1.61 -4.59 -17.47
CA THR A 222 3.03 -4.91 -17.24
C THR A 222 3.27 -6.19 -16.42
N CYS A 223 3.90 -7.17 -17.08
CA CYS A 223 5.17 -7.86 -16.77
C CYS A 223 5.70 -8.07 -15.33
N LEU A 224 4.93 -7.87 -14.26
CA LEU A 224 5.25 -8.48 -12.94
C LEU A 224 4.86 -9.96 -12.90
N GLY A 225 4.08 -10.42 -13.88
CA GLY A 225 4.07 -11.82 -14.29
C GLY A 225 5.26 -12.09 -15.20
N GLY A 226 6.46 -12.15 -14.64
CA GLY A 226 7.57 -12.76 -15.37
C GLY A 226 7.13 -14.16 -15.77
N ARG A 227 7.23 -14.49 -17.07
CA ARG A 227 7.31 -15.88 -17.52
C ARG A 227 8.66 -16.41 -17.02
N TRP A 228 8.74 -16.75 -15.75
CA TRP A 228 9.86 -17.55 -15.28
C TRP A 228 9.48 -18.99 -15.66
N SER A 229 10.25 -19.62 -16.53
CA SER A 229 10.00 -21.01 -16.99
C SER A 229 8.71 -21.30 -17.79
N PHE A 230 8.74 -22.38 -18.57
CA PHE A 230 7.57 -22.90 -19.30
C PHE A 230 6.56 -23.61 -18.38
N ASP A 231 6.88 -23.76 -17.08
CA ASP A 231 6.09 -24.50 -16.09
C ASP A 231 5.33 -23.60 -15.10
N ASP A 232 5.61 -22.29 -15.07
CA ASP A 232 5.01 -21.39 -14.08
C ASP A 232 3.50 -21.21 -14.31
N VAL A 233 2.76 -21.39 -13.22
CA VAL A 233 1.34 -21.08 -13.16
C VAL A 233 1.18 -19.56 -13.23
N PRO A 234 0.41 -19.01 -14.19
CA PRO A 234 0.26 -17.57 -14.27
C PRO A 234 -0.36 -17.04 -12.98
N MET A 235 0.30 -16.08 -12.35
CA MET A 235 -0.21 -15.42 -11.15
C MET A 235 -1.29 -14.41 -11.52
N LYS A 236 -2.39 -14.40 -10.78
CA LYS A 236 -3.46 -13.40 -10.92
C LYS A 236 -3.18 -12.22 -9.98
N PRO A 237 -2.98 -11.00 -10.50
CA PRO A 237 -2.75 -9.83 -9.66
C PRO A 237 -4.08 -9.32 -9.06
N LEU A 238 -4.04 -9.07 -7.76
CA LEU A 238 -5.14 -8.56 -6.96
C LEU A 238 -4.72 -7.28 -6.22
N ARG A 239 -5.72 -6.54 -5.77
CA ARG A 239 -5.60 -5.56 -4.70
C ARG A 239 -6.41 -6.06 -3.52
N THR A 240 -5.76 -6.10 -2.35
CA THR A 240 -6.36 -6.55 -1.10
C THR A 240 -6.57 -5.33 -0.22
N VAL A 241 -7.83 -4.95 -0.02
CA VAL A 241 -8.21 -3.87 0.88
C VAL A 241 -8.26 -4.41 2.29
N ILE A 242 -7.58 -3.74 3.21
CA ILE A 242 -7.47 -4.15 4.61
C ILE A 242 -7.85 -2.97 5.49
N VAL A 243 -8.76 -3.18 6.43
CA VAL A 243 -9.11 -2.19 7.45
C VAL A 243 -8.76 -2.76 8.82
N VAL A 244 -7.89 -2.07 9.55
CA VAL A 244 -7.48 -2.42 10.91
C VAL A 244 -7.88 -1.34 11.91
N PRO A 245 -8.29 -1.70 13.13
CA PRO A 245 -8.42 -0.75 14.25
C PRO A 245 -7.08 -0.12 14.61
N ALA A 246 -7.07 1.18 14.93
CA ALA A 246 -5.84 1.92 15.25
C ALA A 246 -5.12 1.40 16.52
N ASP A 247 -5.87 0.89 17.49
CA ASP A 247 -5.35 0.25 18.71
C ASP A 247 -4.63 -1.08 18.41
N GLY A 248 -4.93 -1.72 17.28
CA GLY A 248 -4.28 -2.95 16.83
C GLY A 248 -2.87 -2.77 16.26
N ILE A 249 -2.46 -1.55 15.89
CA ILE A 249 -1.21 -1.32 15.16
C ILE A 249 0.03 -1.71 15.98
N HIS A 250 0.04 -1.46 17.29
CA HIS A 250 1.19 -1.82 18.13
C HIS A 250 1.50 -3.32 18.05
N GLY A 251 0.48 -4.17 18.17
CA GLY A 251 0.66 -5.63 18.07
C GLY A 251 1.01 -6.12 16.65
N ILE A 252 0.68 -5.35 15.61
CA ILE A 252 1.14 -5.62 14.23
C ILE A 252 2.65 -5.32 14.13
N MET A 253 3.09 -4.19 14.68
CA MET A 253 4.51 -3.81 14.67
C MET A 253 5.39 -4.78 15.48
N ASP A 254 4.89 -5.30 16.60
CA ASP A 254 5.61 -6.30 17.39
C ASP A 254 5.82 -7.60 16.57
N LYS A 255 4.77 -8.07 15.87
CA LYS A 255 4.90 -9.24 14.97
C LYS A 255 5.88 -9.01 13.83
N LEU A 256 5.83 -7.82 13.22
CA LEU A 256 6.76 -7.47 12.15
C LEU A 256 8.21 -7.43 12.67
N LYS A 257 8.42 -6.92 13.88
CA LYS A 257 9.73 -6.93 14.54
C LYS A 257 10.24 -8.35 14.79
N ASP A 258 9.38 -9.24 15.28
CA ASP A 258 9.73 -10.64 15.51
C ASP A 258 10.04 -11.38 14.20
N TYR A 259 9.36 -11.04 13.10
CA TYR A 259 9.61 -11.61 11.77
C TYR A 259 10.93 -11.17 11.15
N LEU A 260 11.38 -9.94 11.44
CA LEU A 260 12.63 -9.38 10.92
C LEU A 260 13.86 -9.65 11.81
N SER A 261 13.66 -10.23 13.00
CA SER A 261 14.72 -10.57 13.96
C SER A 261 15.31 -11.95 13.70
#